data_AF-A0A4Y6RY51-F1
#
_entry.id   AF-A0A4Y6RY51-F1
#
_cell.length_a   1.000
_cell.length_b   1.000
_cell.length_c   1.000
_cell.angle_alpha   90.00
_cell.angle_beta   90.00
_cell.angle_gamma   90.00
#
_symmetry.space_group_name_H-M   'P 1'
#
loop_
_entity.id
_entity.type
_entity.pdbx_description
1 polymer ?
#
loop_
_entity_poly.entity_id
_entity_poly.type
_entity_poly.pdbx_seq_one_letter_code
_entity_poly.pdbx_strand_id
1 'polypeptide(L)'
;MKINATQVIDRVKNALNLKTDLAVSEYFEVSNKTVSSWKARNSIPLEFLLQACAGTGEKIDYFLFGEALQRQQSELIETAIDDFRIITMKLTGERILIELLEQHAPEELAFMEAKEIQAEGESIGLAMLIFAEFIEREKKALVDSGRMTNEEFKEYIRNVDRYDLPYFARAIKHRNKQGPQ
;
A
#
# COMPACT_ATOMS: atom_id res chain seq x y z
N MET A 1 -26.90 18.78 -3.91
CA MET A 1 -26.43 18.08 -5.12
C MET A 1 -27.18 16.75 -5.23
N LYS A 2 -27.75 16.39 -6.39
CA LYS A 2 -28.60 15.19 -6.51
C LYS A 2 -27.91 14.17 -7.42
N ILE A 3 -27.65 12.98 -6.90
CA ILE A 3 -27.02 11.87 -7.66
C ILE A 3 -28.02 11.33 -8.69
N ASN A 4 -27.54 11.10 -9.91
CA ASN A 4 -28.32 10.53 -11.01
C ASN A 4 -27.75 9.19 -11.45
N ALA A 5 -28.50 8.11 -11.28
CA ALA A 5 -28.02 6.75 -11.56
C ALA A 5 -27.65 6.53 -13.03
N THR A 6 -28.36 7.15 -13.97
CA THR A 6 -28.03 7.05 -15.40
C THR A 6 -26.66 7.68 -15.67
N GLN A 7 -26.41 8.89 -15.15
CA GLN A 7 -25.12 9.55 -15.31
C GLN A 7 -23.98 8.77 -14.63
N VAL A 8 -24.23 8.20 -13.45
CA VAL A 8 -23.26 7.36 -12.76
C VAL A 8 -22.91 6.13 -13.61
N ILE A 9 -23.90 5.44 -14.20
CA ILE A 9 -23.66 4.29 -15.08
C ILE A 9 -22.94 4.70 -16.36
N ASP A 10 -23.21 5.88 -16.92
CA ASP A 10 -22.47 6.39 -18.08
C ASP A 10 -21.00 6.64 -17.74
N ARG A 11 -20.70 7.16 -16.54
CA ARG A 11 -19.31 7.29 -16.07
C ARG A 11 -18.64 5.94 -15.83
N VAL A 12 -19.35 4.97 -15.25
CA VAL A 12 -18.86 3.60 -15.09
C VAL A 12 -18.51 2.98 -16.44
N LYS A 13 -19.39 3.13 -17.44
CA LYS A 13 -19.14 2.70 -18.82
C LYS A 13 -17.86 3.32 -19.37
N ASN A 14 -17.73 4.65 -19.25
CA ASN A 14 -16.56 5.35 -19.76
C ASN A 14 -15.26 4.89 -19.08
N ALA A 15 -15.26 4.78 -17.75
CA ALA A 15 -14.07 4.40 -16.98
C ALA A 15 -13.63 2.95 -17.21
N LEU A 16 -14.58 2.03 -17.38
CA LEU A 16 -14.32 0.62 -17.68
C LEU A 16 -14.21 0.33 -19.19
N ASN A 17 -14.28 1.34 -20.05
CA ASN A 17 -14.30 1.21 -21.50
C ASN A 17 -15.41 0.27 -22.04
N LEU A 18 -16.59 0.31 -21.40
CA LEU A 18 -17.77 -0.46 -21.78
C LEU A 18 -18.74 0.40 -22.59
N LYS A 19 -19.37 -0.19 -23.61
CA LYS A 19 -20.24 0.57 -24.55
C LYS A 19 -21.72 0.44 -24.26
N THR A 20 -22.15 -0.59 -23.53
CA THR A 20 -23.56 -0.94 -23.37
C THR A 20 -23.87 -1.29 -21.92
N ASP A 21 -25.13 -1.10 -21.53
CA ASP A 21 -25.59 -1.51 -20.20
C ASP A 21 -25.58 -3.05 -20.04
N LEU A 22 -25.65 -3.78 -21.15
CA LEU A 22 -25.42 -5.22 -21.17
C LEU A 22 -23.98 -5.54 -20.72
N ALA A 23 -22.98 -4.87 -21.30
CA ALA A 23 -21.59 -5.06 -20.91
C ALA A 23 -21.33 -4.67 -19.44
N VAL A 24 -22.02 -3.64 -18.93
CA VAL A 24 -22.00 -3.30 -17.50
C VAL A 24 -22.59 -4.44 -16.66
N SER A 25 -23.72 -5.01 -17.08
CA SER A 25 -24.35 -6.11 -16.36
C SER A 25 -23.48 -7.37 -16.35
N GLU A 26 -22.80 -7.66 -17.46
CA GLU A 26 -21.85 -8.77 -17.58
C GLU A 26 -20.63 -8.55 -16.70
N TYR A 27 -20.06 -7.34 -16.68
CA TYR A 27 -18.91 -6.98 -15.84
C TYR A 27 -19.21 -7.17 -14.35
N PHE A 28 -20.41 -6.80 -13.90
CA PHE A 28 -20.83 -6.90 -12.50
C PHE A 28 -21.55 -8.22 -12.16
N GLU A 29 -21.62 -9.17 -13.10
CA GLU A 29 -22.30 -10.46 -12.91
C GLU A 29 -23.75 -10.33 -12.44
N VAL A 30 -24.47 -9.31 -12.94
CA VAL A 30 -25.89 -9.07 -12.66
C VAL A 30 -26.73 -9.18 -13.93
N SER A 31 -28.04 -9.31 -13.78
CA SER A 31 -28.93 -9.25 -14.94
C SER A 31 -29.00 -7.83 -15.53
N ASN A 32 -29.17 -7.71 -16.85
CA ASN A 32 -29.43 -6.42 -17.52
C ASN A 32 -30.71 -5.72 -16.96
N LYS A 33 -31.68 -6.49 -16.46
CA LYS A 33 -32.86 -5.95 -15.75
C LYS A 33 -32.47 -5.25 -14.45
N THR A 34 -31.44 -5.74 -13.76
CA THR A 34 -30.93 -5.14 -12.52
C THR A 34 -30.36 -3.74 -12.81
N VAL A 35 -29.50 -3.61 -13.82
CA VAL A 35 -28.95 -2.32 -14.26
C VAL A 35 -30.05 -1.35 -14.70
N SER A 36 -31.03 -1.84 -15.45
CA SER A 36 -32.22 -1.06 -15.84
C SER A 36 -33.03 -0.58 -14.62
N SER A 37 -33.17 -1.43 -13.60
CA SER A 37 -33.86 -1.11 -12.35
C SER A 37 -33.14 -0.03 -11.55
N TRP A 38 -31.80 -0.04 -11.51
CA TRP A 38 -31.02 1.02 -10.86
C TRP A 38 -31.28 2.40 -11.48
N LYS A 39 -31.27 2.49 -12.81
CA LYS A 39 -31.60 3.73 -13.53
C LYS A 39 -33.02 4.19 -13.24
N ALA A 40 -33.99 3.29 -13.33
CA ALA A 40 -35.41 3.60 -13.12
C ALA A 40 -35.69 4.09 -11.68
N ARG A 41 -35.06 3.47 -10.68
CA ARG A 41 -35.18 3.86 -9.26
C ARG A 41 -34.27 5.04 -8.87
N ASN A 42 -33.43 5.48 -9.80
CA ASN A 42 -32.39 6.49 -9.57
C ASN A 42 -31.52 6.17 -8.34
N SER A 43 -31.14 4.90 -8.17
CA SER A 43 -30.33 4.43 -7.05
C SER A 43 -29.49 3.22 -7.47
N ILE A 44 -28.20 3.28 -7.16
CA ILE A 44 -27.21 2.23 -7.44
C ILE A 44 -26.65 1.75 -6.10
N PRO A 45 -26.56 0.44 -5.86
CA PRO A 45 -25.96 -0.07 -4.64
C PRO A 45 -24.47 0.31 -4.56
N LEU A 46 -24.03 0.68 -3.36
CA LEU A 46 -22.68 1.23 -3.12
C LEU A 46 -21.58 0.22 -3.50
N GLU A 47 -21.82 -1.07 -3.28
CA GLU A 47 -20.89 -2.15 -3.56
C GLU A 47 -20.43 -2.17 -5.03
N PHE A 48 -21.30 -1.86 -6.00
CA PHE A 48 -20.94 -1.82 -7.41
C PHE A 48 -20.07 -0.60 -7.76
N LEU A 49 -20.27 0.50 -7.05
CA LEU A 49 -19.39 1.67 -7.19
C LEU A 49 -18.00 1.40 -6.62
N LEU A 50 -17.92 0.67 -5.50
CA LEU A 50 -16.64 0.25 -4.93
C LEU A 50 -15.90 -0.73 -5.84
N GLN A 51 -16.63 -1.67 -6.45
CA GLN A 51 -16.05 -2.56 -7.47
C GLN A 51 -15.56 -1.78 -8.70
N ALA A 52 -16.30 -0.76 -9.16
CA ALA A 52 -15.84 0.11 -10.23
C ALA A 52 -14.58 0.89 -9.84
N CYS A 53 -14.50 1.40 -8.60
CA CYS A 53 -13.29 2.05 -8.08
C CYS A 53 -12.09 1.09 -8.11
N ALA A 54 -12.28 -0.14 -7.63
CA ALA A 54 -11.23 -1.15 -7.63
C ALA A 54 -10.76 -1.53 -9.05
N GLY A 55 -11.70 -1.64 -10.01
CA GLY A 55 -11.39 -2.01 -11.39
C GLY A 55 -10.76 -0.90 -12.24
N THR A 56 -10.92 0.37 -11.84
CA THR A 56 -10.47 1.54 -12.65
C THR A 56 -9.40 2.39 -11.97
N GLY A 57 -9.26 2.29 -10.64
CA GLY A 57 -8.44 3.21 -9.84
C GLY A 57 -9.10 4.58 -9.60
N GLU A 58 -10.29 4.83 -10.17
CA GLU A 58 -11.02 6.09 -9.97
C GLU A 58 -11.62 6.17 -8.57
N LYS A 59 -11.70 7.40 -8.04
CA LYS A 59 -12.34 7.65 -6.73
C LYS A 59 -13.86 7.60 -6.87
N ILE A 60 -14.55 7.18 -5.82
CA ILE A 60 -16.01 7.11 -5.81
C ILE A 60 -16.70 8.45 -6.17
N ASP A 61 -16.07 9.57 -5.79
CA ASP A 61 -16.55 10.92 -6.08
C ASP A 61 -16.62 11.19 -7.60
N TYR A 62 -15.68 10.64 -8.39
CA TYR A 62 -15.72 10.71 -9.85
C TYR A 62 -17.00 10.07 -10.40
N PHE A 63 -17.35 8.87 -9.92
CA PHE A 63 -18.57 8.19 -10.37
C PHE A 63 -19.83 8.94 -9.98
N LEU A 64 -19.90 9.42 -8.73
CA LEU A 64 -21.06 10.12 -8.20
C LEU A 64 -21.28 11.49 -8.84
N PHE A 65 -20.19 12.24 -9.04
CA PHE A 65 -20.27 13.68 -9.30
C PHE A 65 -19.65 14.09 -10.64
N GLY A 66 -18.73 13.29 -11.18
CA GLY A 66 -18.03 13.58 -12.43
C GLY A 66 -16.67 14.19 -12.28
N GLU A 67 -16.32 14.52 -11.06
CA GLU A 67 -15.06 15.12 -10.70
C GLU A 67 -14.58 14.42 -9.44
N ALA A 68 -13.28 14.16 -9.37
CA ALA A 68 -12.67 13.80 -8.12
C ALA A 68 -12.72 15.04 -7.23
N LEU A 69 -13.60 15.03 -6.22
CA LEU A 69 -13.60 16.08 -5.21
C LEU A 69 -12.20 16.16 -4.62
N GLN A 70 -11.61 17.36 -4.64
CA GLN A 70 -10.44 17.63 -3.83
C GLN A 70 -10.87 17.51 -2.38
N ARG A 71 -10.64 16.32 -1.81
CA ARG A 71 -10.67 16.17 -0.36
C ARG A 71 -9.54 17.04 0.13
N GLN A 72 -9.87 18.12 0.84
CA GLN A 72 -8.93 18.64 1.82
C GLN A 72 -8.74 17.48 2.79
N GLN A 73 -7.66 16.72 2.61
CA GLN A 73 -7.21 15.79 3.64
C GLN A 73 -7.09 16.64 4.91
N SER A 74 -7.90 16.32 5.90
CA SER A 74 -7.75 16.93 7.21
C SER A 74 -6.39 16.46 7.73
N GLU A 75 -5.46 17.39 7.91
CA GLU A 75 -4.13 17.13 8.47
C GLU A 75 -4.22 16.34 9.80
N LEU A 76 -5.32 16.49 10.54
CA LEU A 76 -5.61 15.74 11.76
C LEU A 76 -5.83 14.24 11.52
N ILE A 77 -6.46 13.86 10.40
CA ILE A 77 -6.69 12.44 10.06
C ILE A 77 -5.39 11.80 9.57
N GLU A 78 -4.58 12.53 8.80
CA GLU A 78 -3.27 12.04 8.32
C GLU A 78 -2.31 11.85 9.50
N THR A 79 -2.21 12.85 10.38
CA THR A 79 -1.41 12.75 11.61
C THR A 79 -1.86 11.57 12.49
N ALA A 80 -3.17 11.38 12.69
CA ALA A 80 -3.67 10.27 13.49
C ALA A 80 -3.40 8.88 12.87
N ILE A 81 -3.40 8.78 11.54
CA ILE A 81 -3.04 7.56 10.81
C ILE A 81 -1.53 7.31 10.90
N ASP A 82 -0.72 8.34 10.77
CA ASP A 82 0.74 8.26 10.87
C ASP A 82 1.16 7.88 12.30
N ASP A 83 0.56 8.49 13.31
CA ASP A 83 0.76 8.13 14.72
C ASP A 83 0.39 6.66 14.96
N PHE A 84 -0.76 6.21 14.45
CA PHE A 84 -1.17 4.81 14.57
C PHE A 84 -0.18 3.86 13.90
N ARG A 85 0.33 4.19 12.70
CA ARG A 85 1.33 3.40 11.98
C ARG A 85 2.65 3.35 12.72
N ILE A 86 3.13 4.49 13.23
CA ILE A 86 4.38 4.57 14.00
C ILE A 86 4.27 3.71 15.27
N ILE A 87 3.19 3.87 16.04
CA ILE A 87 2.96 3.09 17.26
C ILE A 87 2.90 1.59 16.93
N THR A 88 2.16 1.20 15.90
CA THR A 88 2.04 -0.21 15.49
C THR A 88 3.39 -0.79 15.10
N MET A 89 4.20 -0.05 14.35
CA MET A 89 5.52 -0.51 13.90
C MET A 89 6.50 -0.65 15.08
N LYS A 90 6.49 0.28 16.03
CA LYS A 90 7.27 0.18 17.26
C LYS A 90 6.97 -1.12 18.03
N LEU A 91 5.70 -1.38 18.28
CA LEU A 91 5.25 -2.61 18.96
C LEU A 91 5.62 -3.87 18.15
N THR A 92 5.54 -3.80 16.82
CA THR A 92 5.90 -4.91 15.94
C THR A 92 7.40 -5.19 16.00
N GLY A 93 8.24 -4.16 15.97
CA GLY A 93 9.69 -4.30 16.07
C GLY A 93 10.14 -4.87 17.41
N GLU A 94 9.52 -4.45 18.52
CA GLU A 94 9.70 -5.07 19.84
C GLU A 94 9.36 -6.56 19.82
N ARG A 95 8.20 -6.93 19.23
CA ARG A 95 7.79 -8.33 19.16
C ARG A 95 8.75 -9.17 18.33
N ILE A 96 9.20 -8.65 17.19
CA ILE A 96 10.19 -9.32 16.33
C ILE A 96 11.51 -9.53 17.07
N LEU A 97 12.00 -8.50 17.76
CA LEU A 97 13.24 -8.59 18.55
C LEU A 97 13.14 -9.70 19.59
N ILE A 98 12.05 -9.72 20.37
CA ILE A 98 11.80 -10.74 21.38
C ILE A 98 11.77 -12.13 20.73
N GLU A 99 10.99 -12.32 19.67
CA GLU A 99 10.88 -13.62 18.99
C GLU A 99 12.22 -14.13 18.44
N LEU A 100 13.03 -13.24 17.85
CA LEU A 100 14.34 -13.59 17.32
C LEU A 100 15.32 -13.96 18.44
N LEU A 101 15.39 -13.16 19.51
CA LEU A 101 16.28 -13.46 20.63
C LEU A 101 15.82 -14.71 21.39
N GLU A 102 14.52 -14.91 21.61
CA GLU A 102 14.00 -16.16 22.20
C GLU A 102 14.44 -17.40 21.41
N GLN A 103 14.47 -17.32 20.08
CA GLN A 103 14.82 -18.45 19.21
C GLN A 103 16.33 -18.66 19.04
N HIS A 104 17.13 -17.58 19.07
CA HIS A 104 18.52 -17.62 18.63
C HIS A 104 19.54 -17.16 19.68
N ALA A 105 19.14 -16.38 20.68
CA ALA A 105 20.00 -15.84 21.74
C ALA A 105 19.20 -15.59 23.05
N PRO A 106 18.60 -16.63 23.66
CA PRO A 106 17.72 -16.47 24.82
C PRO A 106 18.45 -15.95 26.05
N GLU A 107 19.76 -16.19 26.16
CA GLU A 107 20.61 -15.61 27.19
C GLU A 107 20.70 -14.09 27.06
N GLU A 108 20.84 -13.54 25.86
CA GLU A 108 20.89 -12.09 25.64
C GLU A 108 19.59 -11.44 26.07
N LEU A 109 18.45 -12.03 25.68
CA LEU A 109 17.12 -11.57 26.10
C LEU A 109 16.94 -11.61 27.62
N ALA A 110 17.43 -12.66 28.29
CA ALA A 110 17.29 -12.81 29.73
C ALA A 110 18.05 -11.74 30.53
N PHE A 111 19.07 -11.12 29.95
CA PHE A 111 19.87 -10.07 30.58
C PHE A 111 19.52 -8.66 30.10
N MET A 112 18.64 -8.51 29.10
CA MET A 112 18.17 -7.19 28.66
C MET A 112 17.17 -6.58 29.65
N GLU A 113 17.32 -5.29 29.91
CA GLU A 113 16.31 -4.51 30.61
C GLU A 113 15.13 -4.17 29.69
N ALA A 114 13.91 -4.05 30.24
CA ALA A 114 12.71 -3.75 29.45
C ALA A 114 12.84 -2.47 28.60
N LYS A 115 13.55 -1.46 29.11
CA LYS A 115 13.82 -0.20 28.38
C LYS A 115 14.73 -0.40 27.16
N GLU A 116 15.63 -1.38 27.22
CA GLU A 116 16.56 -1.71 26.14
C GLU A 116 15.81 -2.48 25.04
N ILE A 117 14.97 -3.44 25.44
CA ILE A 117 14.08 -4.17 24.53
C ILE A 117 13.18 -3.20 23.79
N GLN A 118 12.59 -2.23 24.51
CA GLN A 118 11.78 -1.18 23.91
C GLN A 118 12.61 -0.34 22.91
N ALA A 119 13.76 0.20 23.31
CA ALA A 119 14.55 1.08 22.45
C ALA A 119 15.02 0.38 21.16
N GLU A 120 15.50 -0.87 21.28
CA GLU A 120 15.96 -1.65 20.13
C GLU A 120 14.79 -2.09 19.24
N GLY A 121 13.70 -2.55 19.86
CA GLY A 121 12.47 -2.91 19.17
C GLY A 121 11.85 -1.74 18.39
N GLU A 122 11.78 -0.57 19.01
CA GLU A 122 11.34 0.66 18.36
C GLU A 122 12.22 1.00 17.15
N SER A 123 13.55 0.88 17.28
CA SER A 123 14.48 1.12 16.18
C SER A 123 14.24 0.16 15.01
N ILE A 124 14.02 -1.14 15.29
CA ILE A 124 13.69 -2.15 14.28
C ILE A 124 12.38 -1.78 13.59
N GLY A 125 11.34 -1.47 14.35
CA GLY A 125 10.02 -1.10 13.83
C GLY A 125 10.07 0.14 12.92
N LEU A 126 10.79 1.18 13.33
CA LEU A 126 10.98 2.38 12.53
C LEU A 126 11.79 2.12 11.26
N ALA A 127 12.84 1.30 11.33
CA ALA A 127 13.59 0.90 10.14
C ALA A 127 12.70 0.15 9.15
N MET A 128 11.83 -0.75 9.63
CA MET A 128 10.85 -1.44 8.79
C MET A 128 9.85 -0.48 8.15
N LEU A 129 9.39 0.54 8.87
CA LEU A 129 8.47 1.54 8.32
C LEU A 129 9.11 2.33 7.17
N ILE A 130 10.34 2.82 7.37
CA ILE A 130 11.10 3.55 6.35
C ILE A 130 11.32 2.65 5.13
N PHE A 131 11.68 1.39 5.38
CA PHE A 131 11.96 0.43 4.33
C PHE A 131 10.69 0.05 3.54
N ALA A 132 9.55 -0.13 4.20
CA ALA A 132 8.27 -0.41 3.55
C ALA A 132 7.86 0.75 2.63
N GLU A 133 8.06 2.00 3.05
CA GLU A 133 7.82 3.15 2.18
C GLU A 133 8.73 3.18 0.95
N PHE A 134 10.01 2.82 1.12
CA PHE A 134 10.93 2.70 -0.01
C PHE A 134 10.45 1.65 -1.02
N ILE A 135 10.07 0.45 -0.55
CA ILE A 135 9.52 -0.60 -1.41
C ILE A 135 8.29 -0.10 -2.18
N GLU A 136 7.35 0.54 -1.50
CA GLU A 136 6.11 1.03 -2.15
C GLU A 136 6.40 2.10 -3.20
N ARG A 137 7.36 3.01 -2.96
CA ARG A 137 7.79 4.00 -3.96
C ARG A 137 8.41 3.33 -5.19
N GLU A 138 9.30 2.36 -4.98
CA GLU A 138 9.95 1.61 -6.06
C GLU A 138 8.93 0.77 -6.85
N LYS A 139 7.99 0.12 -6.15
CA LYS A 139 6.92 -0.65 -6.77
C LYS A 139 6.07 0.24 -7.67
N LYS A 140 5.68 1.42 -7.20
CA LYS A 140 4.96 2.39 -8.02
C LYS A 140 5.78 2.86 -9.23
N ALA A 141 7.09 3.07 -9.05
CA ALA A 141 7.96 3.51 -10.13
C ALA A 141 8.22 2.46 -11.20
N LEU A 142 8.21 1.16 -10.84
CA LEU A 142 8.60 0.06 -11.73
C LEU A 142 7.41 -0.80 -12.20
N VAL A 143 6.50 -1.13 -11.29
CA VAL A 143 5.35 -1.98 -11.57
C VAL A 143 4.18 -1.17 -12.13
N ASP A 144 3.78 -0.10 -11.45
CA ASP A 144 2.61 0.67 -11.88
C ASP A 144 2.88 1.44 -13.19
N SER A 145 4.15 1.70 -13.51
CA SER A 145 4.58 2.27 -14.79
C SER A 145 4.68 1.24 -15.93
N GLY A 146 4.45 -0.05 -15.64
CA GLY A 146 4.53 -1.15 -16.60
C GLY A 146 5.96 -1.56 -16.99
N ARG A 147 6.99 -1.05 -16.31
CA ARG A 147 8.41 -1.41 -16.57
C ARG A 147 8.77 -2.80 -16.07
N MET A 148 8.00 -3.36 -15.15
CA MET A 148 8.25 -4.64 -14.50
C MET A 148 6.93 -5.27 -14.05
N THR A 149 6.82 -6.60 -14.08
CA THR A 149 5.70 -7.32 -13.47
C THR A 149 5.85 -7.43 -11.95
N ASN A 150 4.77 -7.74 -11.23
CA ASN A 150 4.84 -7.96 -9.78
C ASN A 150 5.82 -9.09 -9.41
N GLU A 151 5.96 -10.12 -10.24
CA GLU A 151 6.79 -11.29 -9.90
C GLU A 151 8.27 -11.01 -10.14
N GLU A 152 8.58 -10.27 -11.21
CA GLU A 152 9.90 -9.69 -11.42
C GLU A 152 10.27 -8.70 -10.31
N PHE A 153 9.31 -7.92 -9.80
CA PHE A 153 9.54 -6.99 -8.71
C PHE A 153 9.85 -7.68 -7.37
N LYS A 154 9.15 -8.76 -7.05
CA LYS A 154 9.47 -9.60 -5.87
C LYS A 154 10.90 -10.12 -5.94
N GLU A 155 11.33 -10.55 -7.12
CA GLU A 155 12.70 -11.04 -7.31
C GLU A 155 13.73 -9.89 -7.32
N TYR A 156 13.38 -8.74 -7.87
CA TYR A 156 14.18 -7.51 -7.80
C TYR A 156 14.44 -7.10 -6.35
N ILE A 157 13.41 -6.96 -5.52
CA ILE A 157 13.56 -6.58 -4.11
C ILE A 157 14.42 -7.58 -3.33
N ARG A 158 14.21 -8.89 -3.51
CA ARG A 158 15.07 -9.92 -2.88
C ARG A 158 16.55 -9.79 -3.22
N ASN A 159 16.86 -9.33 -4.44
CA ASN A 159 18.23 -9.17 -4.92
C ASN A 159 18.82 -7.78 -4.57
N VAL A 160 17.97 -6.76 -4.46
CA VAL A 160 18.34 -5.41 -4.04
C VAL A 160 18.48 -5.31 -2.51
N ASP A 161 17.86 -6.15 -1.70
CA ASP A 161 18.01 -6.13 -0.23
C ASP A 161 19.29 -6.77 0.31
N ARG A 162 20.21 -7.18 -0.57
CA ARG A 162 21.58 -7.50 -0.17
C ARG A 162 22.48 -6.24 -0.08
N TYR A 163 21.92 -5.02 -0.07
CA TYR A 163 22.67 -3.79 -0.40
C TYR A 163 23.38 -3.02 0.70
N ASP A 164 23.58 -3.58 1.90
CA ASP A 164 24.62 -3.04 2.78
C ASP A 164 25.99 -3.70 2.52
N LEU A 165 26.03 -4.94 2.05
CA LEU A 165 27.29 -5.67 1.85
C LEU A 165 28.16 -5.12 0.70
N PRO A 166 27.65 -4.70 -0.47
CA PRO A 166 28.52 -4.19 -1.54
C PRO A 166 29.20 -2.87 -1.19
N TYR A 167 28.55 -2.01 -0.38
CA TYR A 167 29.16 -0.75 0.09
C TYR A 167 30.04 -0.97 1.32
N PHE A 168 29.65 -1.85 2.26
CA PHE A 168 30.45 -2.22 3.43
C PHE A 168 31.68 -3.06 3.05
N ALA A 169 31.55 -4.02 2.13
CA ALA A 169 32.67 -4.78 1.58
C ALA A 169 33.59 -3.91 0.73
N ARG A 170 33.07 -2.88 0.01
CA ARG A 170 33.93 -1.85 -0.61
C ARG A 170 34.67 -1.05 0.46
N ALA A 171 34.01 -0.59 1.52
CA ALA A 171 34.64 0.15 2.61
C ALA A 171 35.73 -0.67 3.34
N ILE A 172 35.52 -1.97 3.59
CA ILE A 172 36.54 -2.87 4.16
C ILE A 172 37.69 -3.12 3.18
N LYS A 173 37.41 -3.28 1.88
CA LYS A 173 38.43 -3.47 0.83
C LYS A 173 39.27 -2.21 0.60
N HIS A 174 38.75 -1.03 0.93
CA HIS A 174 39.47 0.24 0.91
C HIS A 174 40.21 0.54 2.23
N ARG A 175 39.72 0.09 3.40
CA ARG A 175 40.47 0.13 4.68
C ARG A 175 41.77 -0.67 4.63
N ASN A 176 41.79 -1.81 3.94
CA ASN A 176 43.00 -2.66 3.83
C ASN A 176 43.99 -2.20 2.74
N LYS A 177 43.72 -1.10 2.03
CA LYS A 177 44.63 -0.52 1.02
C LYS A 177 45.31 0.78 1.47
N GLN A 178 44.93 1.32 2.61
CA GLN A 178 45.64 2.41 3.29
C GLN A 178 45.93 1.95 4.72
N GLY A 179 46.86 1.00 4.85
CA GLY A 179 47.60 0.83 6.10
C GLY A 179 48.51 2.05 6.34
N PRO A 180 48.90 2.32 7.60
CA PRO A 180 49.61 3.54 7.96
C PRO A 180 50.94 3.67 7.20
N GLN A 181 51.21 4.88 6.69
CA GLN A 181 52.59 5.35 6.50
C GLN A 181 53.22 5.65 7.85
#